data_AF-W1XJW7-F1
#
_entry.id   AF-W1XJW7-F1
#
_cell.length_a   1.000
_cell.length_b   1.000
_cell.length_c   1.000
_cell.angle_alpha   90.00
_cell.angle_beta   90.00
_cell.angle_gamma   90.00
#
_symmetry.space_group_name_H-M   'P 1'
#
loop_
_entity.id
_entity.type
_entity.pdbx_description
1 polymer ?
#
loop_
_entity_poly.entity_id
_entity_poly.type
_entity_poly.pdbx_seq_one_letter_code
_entity_poly.pdbx_strand_id
1 'polypeptide(L)' 'LVASTILSKINGTFTSYEFDPKEYGFEYADKTELEGGDATVNAEITRRVLGGEQGGKRTAVVLNAGMAVAQEKEV' A
#
# COMPACT_ATOMS: atom_id res chain seq x y z
N LEU A 1 1.51 -2.77 -8.77
CA LEU A 1 0.99 -1.51 -8.18
C LEU A 1 1.03 -0.45 -9.26
N VAL A 2 -0.14 -0.01 -9.72
CA VAL A 2 -0.29 1.04 -10.73
C VAL A 2 -0.67 2.35 -10.04
N ALA A 3 -0.46 3.48 -10.72
CA ALA A 3 -1.04 4.76 -10.32
C ALA A 3 -2.52 4.56 -9.96
N SER A 4 -2.89 4.97 -8.75
CA SER A 4 -4.22 4.73 -8.19
C SER A 4 -4.90 6.06 -7.88
N THR A 5 -6.20 6.13 -8.12
CA THR A 5 -7.02 7.26 -7.68
C THR A 5 -7.35 7.10 -6.20
N ILE A 6 -6.96 8.09 -5.39
CA ILE A 6 -7.29 8.16 -3.96
C ILE A 6 -8.42 9.16 -3.77
N LEU A 7 -9.38 8.78 -2.93
CA LEU A 7 -10.43 9.68 -2.44
C LEU A 7 -10.18 9.93 -0.94
N SER A 8 -9.82 11.16 -0.57
CA SER A 8 -9.70 11.57 0.83
C SER A 8 -10.94 12.36 1.27
N LYS A 9 -11.28 12.27 2.56
CA LYS A 9 -12.32 13.09 3.19
C LYS A 9 -11.75 13.83 4.39
N ILE A 10 -11.67 15.15 4.30
CA ILE A 10 -11.13 16.03 5.34
C ILE A 10 -12.19 17.07 5.67
N ASN A 11 -12.55 17.23 6.95
CA ASN A 11 -13.55 18.21 7.41
C ASN A 11 -14.90 18.17 6.64
N GLY A 12 -15.31 16.99 6.18
CA GLY A 12 -16.55 16.82 5.41
C GLY A 12 -16.42 17.02 3.90
N THR A 13 -15.28 17.51 3.42
CA THR A 13 -15.00 17.70 1.99
C THR A 13 -14.29 16.49 1.42
N PHE A 14 -14.72 16.04 0.24
CA PHE A 14 -14.04 14.99 -0.51
C PHE A 14 -13.09 15.58 -1.53
N THR A 15 -11.87 15.06 -1.60
CA THR A 15 -10.88 15.43 -2.62
C THR A 15 -10.35 14.16 -3.27
N SER A 16 -10.27 14.18 -4.60
CA SER A 16 -9.69 13.10 -5.40
C SER A 16 -8.33 13.54 -5.92
N TYR A 17 -7.35 12.65 -5.85
CA TYR A 17 -6.03 12.86 -6.44
C TYR A 17 -5.44 11.54 -6.93
N GLU A 18 -4.45 11.63 -7.82
CA GLU A 18 -3.66 10.47 -8.25
C GLU A 18 -2.47 10.27 -7.32
N PHE A 19 -2.18 9.02 -7.02
CA PHE A 19 -1.02 8.62 -6.25
C PHE A 19 -0.13 7.71 -7.11
N ASP A 20 1.07 8.18 -7.43
CA ASP A 20 2.10 7.38 -8.10
C ASP A 20 3.20 6.99 -7.09
N PRO A 21 3.35 5.69 -6.76
CA PRO A 21 4.43 5.19 -5.92
C PRO A 21 5.86 5.64 -6.33
N LYS A 22 6.09 5.91 -7.62
CA LYS A 22 7.40 6.34 -8.13
C LYS A 22 7.81 7.71 -7.66
N GLU A 23 6.86 8.60 -7.39
CA GLU A 23 7.12 9.92 -6.81
C GLU A 23 7.70 9.83 -5.39
N TYR A 24 7.52 8.68 -4.73
CA TYR A 24 7.99 8.39 -3.38
C TYR A 24 9.16 7.41 -3.34
N GLY A 25 9.80 7.14 -4.50
CA GLY A 25 10.97 6.28 -4.60
C GLY A 25 10.68 4.78 -4.59
N PHE A 26 9.43 4.37 -4.83
CA PHE A 26 9.06 2.96 -5.00
C PHE A 26 8.96 2.60 -6.49
N GLU A 27 9.44 1.41 -6.84
CA GLU A 27 9.21 0.85 -8.16
C GLU A 27 7.83 0.19 -8.28
N TYR A 28 7.35 0.07 -9.51
CA TYR A 28 6.14 -0.70 -9.79
C TYR A 28 6.40 -2.18 -9.55
N ALA A 29 5.56 -2.79 -8.70
CA ALA A 29 5.52 -4.22 -8.52
C ALA A 29 4.77 -4.89 -9.69
N ASP A 30 5.33 -5.98 -10.19
CA ASP A 30 4.63 -6.88 -11.11
C ASP A 30 3.38 -7.46 -10.41
N LYS A 31 2.36 -7.79 -11.19
CA LYS A 31 1.12 -8.34 -10.64
C LYS A 31 1.36 -9.67 -9.90
N THR A 32 2.24 -10.51 -10.42
CA THR A 32 2.60 -11.82 -9.83
C THR A 32 3.29 -11.65 -8.47
N GLU A 33 3.99 -10.54 -8.25
CA GLU A 33 4.59 -10.24 -6.94
C GLU A 33 3.53 -9.99 -5.86
N LEU A 34 2.30 -9.65 -6.22
CA LEU A 34 1.23 -9.32 -5.27
C LEU A 34 0.25 -10.48 -5.02
N GLU A 35 0.49 -11.63 -5.64
CA GLU A 35 -0.36 -12.80 -5.46
C GLU A 35 -0.31 -13.30 -4.01
N GLY A 36 -1.50 -13.48 -3.43
CA GLY A 36 -1.70 -14.19 -2.17
C GLY A 36 -2.03 -15.67 -2.41
N GLY A 37 -2.31 -16.38 -1.32
CA GLY A 37 -2.80 -17.75 -1.34
C GLY A 37 -3.94 -17.96 -0.37
N ASP A 38 -4.04 -19.17 0.18
CA ASP A 38 -4.94 -19.46 1.29
C ASP A 38 -4.51 -18.78 2.59
N ALA A 39 -5.25 -19.03 3.68
CA ALA A 39 -4.98 -18.43 4.98
C ALA A 39 -3.58 -18.78 5.53
N THR A 40 -3.11 -20.01 5.33
CA THR A 40 -1.79 -20.46 5.79
C THR A 40 -0.68 -19.73 5.03
N VAL A 41 -0.81 -19.69 3.71
CA VAL A 41 0.13 -18.97 2.82
C VAL A 41 0.16 -17.48 3.14
N ASN A 42 -1.01 -16.85 3.33
CA ASN A 42 -1.08 -15.43 3.66
C ASN A 42 -0.52 -15.11 5.05
N ALA A 43 -0.64 -16.01 6.01
CA ALA A 43 -0.02 -15.85 7.32
C ALA A 43 1.52 -15.88 7.23
N GLU A 44 2.08 -16.75 6.38
CA GLU A 44 3.53 -16.78 6.12
C GLU A 44 4.00 -15.52 5.39
N ILE A 45 3.31 -15.12 4.32
CA ILE A 45 3.58 -13.86 3.61
C ILE A 45 3.62 -12.70 4.61
N THR A 46 2.61 -12.61 5.48
CA THR A 46 2.52 -11.55 6.49
C THR A 46 3.73 -11.56 7.41
N ARG A 47 4.10 -12.72 7.95
CA ARG A 47 5.29 -12.85 8.81
C ARG A 47 6.57 -12.42 8.10
N ARG A 48 6.77 -12.78 6.83
CA ARG A 48 7.96 -12.38 6.08
C ARG A 48 7.99 -10.88 5.79
N VAL A 49 6.86 -10.30 5.38
CA VAL A 49 6.74 -8.84 5.15
C VAL A 49 7.05 -8.07 6.43
N LEU A 50 6.46 -8.48 7.57
CA LEU A 50 6.73 -7.87 8.88
C LEU A 50 8.15 -8.16 9.38
N GLY A 51 8.75 -9.27 8.96
CA GLY A 51 10.16 -9.61 9.17
C GLY A 51 11.13 -8.83 8.29
N GLY A 52 10.66 -7.98 7.39
CA GLY A 52 11.50 -7.10 6.57
C GLY A 52 11.87 -7.65 5.19
N GLU A 53 11.21 -8.72 4.72
CA GLU A 53 11.36 -9.20 3.33
C GLU A 53 11.08 -8.07 2.33
N GLN A 54 12.01 -7.83 1.41
CA GLN A 54 11.87 -6.81 0.37
C GLN A 54 11.06 -7.33 -0.83
N GLY A 55 10.39 -6.42 -1.54
CA GLY A 55 9.64 -6.74 -2.76
C GLY A 55 8.22 -6.18 -2.79
N GLY A 56 7.47 -6.47 -3.86
CA GLY A 56 6.16 -5.86 -4.12
C GLY A 56 5.16 -5.98 -2.98
N LYS A 57 5.09 -7.11 -2.28
CA LYS A 57 4.17 -7.32 -1.14
C LYS A 57 4.46 -6.36 0.02
N ARG A 58 5.74 -6.15 0.36
CA ARG A 58 6.14 -5.19 1.39
C ARG A 58 5.83 -3.76 0.95
N THR A 59 6.16 -3.41 -0.29
CA THR A 59 5.83 -2.09 -0.85
C THR A 59 4.33 -1.79 -0.75
N ALA A 60 3.47 -2.74 -1.13
CA ALA A 60 2.02 -2.59 -1.00
C ALA A 60 1.57 -2.32 0.44
N VAL A 61 2.12 -3.06 1.40
CA VAL A 61 1.80 -2.88 2.82
C VAL A 61 2.26 -1.51 3.33
N VAL A 62 3.49 -1.10 3.00
CA VAL A 62 4.06 0.19 3.42
C VAL A 62 3.24 1.36 2.88
N LEU A 63 2.87 1.32 1.59
CA LEU A 63 2.05 2.36 0.98
C LEU A 63 0.68 2.47 1.65
N ASN A 64 -0.01 1.34 1.84
CA ASN A 64 -1.32 1.32 2.51
C ASN A 64 -1.22 1.83 3.96
N ALA A 65 -0.19 1.42 4.71
CA ALA A 65 0.03 1.88 6.07
C ALA A 65 0.34 3.38 6.13
N GLY A 66 1.19 3.87 5.22
CA GLY A 66 1.51 5.30 5.10
C GLY A 66 0.27 6.16 4.83
N MET A 67 -0.61 5.70 3.94
CA MET A 67 -1.88 6.39 3.63
C MET A 67 -2.84 6.38 4.83
N ALA A 68 -2.91 5.29 5.58
CA ALA A 68 -3.72 5.25 6.80
C ALA A 68 -3.22 6.24 7.86
N VAL A 69 -1.90 6.31 8.07
CA VAL A 69 -1.28 7.27 9.01
C VAL A 69 -1.44 8.71 8.53
N ALA A 70 -1.34 8.96 7.22
CA ALA A 70 -1.53 10.30 6.66
C ALA A 70 -2.96 10.80 6.92
N GLN A 71 -3.96 9.96 6.71
CA GLN A 71 -5.37 10.31 6.95
C GLN A 71 -5.69 10.59 8.42
N GLU A 72 -5.06 9.87 9.36
CA GLU A 72 -5.27 10.12 10.80
C GLU A 72 -4.85 11.54 11.21
N LYS A 73 -3.79 12.09 10.61
CA LYS A 73 -3.28 13.42 10.93
C LYS A 73 -4.14 14.57 10.39
N GLU A 74 -5.09 14.27 9.50
CA GLU A 74 -5.95 15.26 8.84
C GLU A 74 -7.34 15.37 9.50
N VAL A 75 -7.56 14.66 10.62
CA VAL A 75 -8.79 14.70 11.44
C VAL A 75 -8.60 15.64 12.64
#